data_AF-A0A8J7ADE6-F1
#
_entry.id   AF-A0A8J7ADE6-F1
#
_cell.length_a   1.000
_cell.length_b   1.000
_cell.length_c   1.000
_cell.angle_alpha   90.00
_cell.angle_beta   90.00
_cell.angle_gamma   90.00
#
_symmetry.space_group_name_H-M   'P 1'
#
loop_
_entity.id
_entity.type
_entity.pdbx_description
1 polymer ?
#
loop_
_entity_poly.entity_id
_entity_poly.type
_entity_poly.pdbx_seq_one_letter_code
_entity_poly.pdbx_strand_id
1 'polypeptide(L)' 'MKFPLWHYLRQPVFSAQQSTIFSPIKFQRQRQVRHLEQCWTVTYRPEEQLP' A
#
# COMPACT_ATOMS: atom_id res chain seq x y z
N MET A 1 12.85 -1.43 -10.16
CA MET A 1 12.29 -1.22 -8.81
C MET A 1 12.95 -2.18 -7.84
N LYS A 2 13.56 -1.71 -6.74
CA LYS A 2 14.19 -2.58 -5.72
C LYS A 2 13.13 -3.13 -4.78
N PHE A 3 13.22 -4.42 -4.42
CA PHE A 3 12.33 -5.01 -3.42
C PHE A 3 12.52 -4.29 -2.07
N PRO A 4 11.45 -3.75 -1.46
CA PRO A 4 11.61 -2.97 -0.25
C PRO A 4 11.66 -3.86 0.99
N LEU A 5 12.81 -4.50 1.17
CA LEU A 5 13.08 -5.52 2.20
C LEU A 5 12.83 -5.01 3.62
N TRP A 6 13.22 -3.78 3.92
CA TRP A 6 12.99 -3.16 5.22
C TRP A 6 11.51 -3.05 5.60
N HIS A 7 10.64 -2.75 4.63
CA HIS A 7 9.21 -2.65 4.91
C HIS A 7 8.53 -4.01 5.03
N TYR A 8 9.06 -5.02 4.33
CA TYR A 8 8.62 -6.40 4.49
C TYR A 8 8.96 -6.91 5.91
N LEU A 9 10.18 -6.67 6.37
CA LEU A 9 10.59 -7.06 7.73
C LEU A 9 9.88 -6.26 8.84
N ARG A 10 9.49 -5.01 8.57
CA ARG A 10 8.75 -4.16 9.52
C ARG A 10 7.24 -4.42 9.53
N GLN A 11 6.75 -5.46 8.87
CA GLN A 11 5.34 -5.81 8.95
C GLN A 11 4.95 -6.08 10.42
N PRO A 12 3.77 -5.62 10.85
CA PRO A 12 3.28 -5.96 12.18
C PRO A 12 3.03 -7.47 12.22
N VAL A 13 3.82 -8.18 13.03
CA VAL A 13 3.87 -9.65 12.99
C VAL A 13 2.69 -10.31 13.72
N PHE A 14 1.88 -9.54 14.46
CA PHE A 14 0.76 -10.04 15.27
C PHE A 14 -0.34 -8.98 15.46
N SER A 15 -0.59 -8.14 14.45
CA SER A 15 -1.67 -7.14 14.55
C SER A 15 -3.02 -7.79 14.22
N ALA A 16 -4.00 -7.64 15.11
CA ALA A 16 -5.40 -8.01 14.85
C ALA A 16 -6.00 -7.21 13.68
N GLN A 17 -5.41 -6.04 13.36
CA GLN A 17 -5.89 -5.13 12.33
C GLN A 17 -5.23 -5.35 10.97
N GLN A 18 -4.04 -5.96 10.92
CA GLN A 18 -3.30 -6.18 9.68
C GLN A 18 -2.66 -7.57 9.65
N SER A 19 -3.17 -8.41 8.74
CA SER A 19 -2.58 -9.72 8.48
C SER A 19 -1.14 -9.58 7.99
N THR A 20 -0.23 -10.25 8.66
CA THR A 20 1.15 -10.41 8.20
C THR A 20 1.15 -11.22 6.90
N ILE A 21 1.90 -10.76 5.90
CA ILE A 21 2.03 -11.45 4.62
C ILE A 21 3.42 -12.05 4.54
N PHE A 22 3.50 -13.38 4.64
CA PHE A 22 4.76 -14.13 4.60
C PHE A 22 5.28 -14.43 3.20
N SER A 23 4.51 -14.08 2.16
CA SER A 23 4.96 -14.23 0.77
C SER A 23 5.50 -12.90 0.25
N PRO A 24 6.79 -12.82 -0.12
CA PRO A 24 7.40 -11.57 -0.58
C PRO A 24 6.72 -11.03 -1.86
N ILE A 25 6.30 -11.92 -2.75
CA ILE A 25 5.59 -11.56 -3.99
C ILE A 25 4.22 -10.93 -3.66
N LYS A 26 3.46 -11.54 -2.74
CA LYS A 26 2.15 -11.03 -2.33
C LYS A 26 2.28 -9.67 -1.64
N PHE A 27 3.29 -9.51 -0.78
CA PHE A 27 3.57 -8.23 -0.12
C PHE A 27 3.86 -7.12 -1.14
N GLN A 28 4.71 -7.39 -2.12
CA GLN A 28 5.06 -6.41 -3.14
C GLN A 28 3.83 -5.97 -3.94
N ARG A 29 2.99 -6.91 -4.40
CA ARG A 29 1.76 -6.58 -5.13
C ARG A 29 0.81 -5.73 -4.28
N GLN A 30 0.55 -6.12 -3.04
CA GLN A 30 -0.35 -5.36 -2.17
C GLN A 30 0.19 -3.95 -1.89
N ARG A 31 1.50 -3.82 -1.69
CA ARG A 31 2.12 -2.51 -1.50
C ARG A 31 1.99 -1.62 -2.73
N GLN A 32 2.15 -2.17 -3.93
CA GLN A 32 1.97 -1.43 -5.17
C GLN A 32 0.53 -0.92 -5.29
N VAL A 33 -0.46 -1.77 -5.01
CA VAL A 33 -1.87 -1.37 -5.00
C VAL A 33 -2.10 -0.25 -4.00
N ARG A 34 -1.65 -0.40 -2.74
CA ARG A 34 -1.82 0.65 -1.72
C ARG A 34 -1.17 1.98 -2.11
N HIS A 35 -0.01 1.92 -2.75
CA HIS A 35 0.67 3.12 -3.24
C HIS A 35 -0.16 3.79 -4.36
N LEU A 36 -0.71 3.01 -5.29
CA LEU A 36 -1.59 3.53 -6.33
C LEU A 36 -2.87 4.12 -5.73
N GLU A 37 -3.49 3.48 -4.75
CA GLU A 37 -4.65 4.00 -4.03
C GLU A 37 -4.34 5.35 -3.37
N GLN A 38 -3.19 5.47 -2.71
CA GLN A 38 -2.77 6.72 -2.08
C GLN A 38 -2.56 7.83 -3.12
N CYS A 39 -1.88 7.53 -4.23
CA CYS A 39 -1.73 8.49 -5.32
C CYS A 39 -3.08 8.88 -5.92
N TRP A 40 -3.98 7.92 -6.10
CA TRP A 40 -5.31 8.15 -6.65
C TRP A 40 -6.14 9.08 -5.74
N THR A 41 -6.06 8.88 -4.43
CA THR A 41 -6.77 9.71 -3.44
C THR A 41 -6.25 11.15 -3.43
N VAL A 42 -4.95 11.36 -3.71
CA VAL A 42 -4.35 12.71 -3.81
C VAL A 42 -4.79 13.45 -5.08
N THR A 43 -5.08 12.72 -6.17
CA THR A 43 -5.54 13.33 -7.43
C THR A 43 -7.04 13.66 -7.43
N TYR A 44 -7.82 13.03 -6.54
CA TYR A 44 -9.26 13.31 -6.44
C TYR A 44 -9.50 14.61 -5.66
N ARG A 45 -9.63 15.74 -6.39
CA ARG A 45 -10.17 17.01 -5.88
C ARG A 45 -11.66 17.12 -6.25
N PRO A 46 -12.59 16.88 -5.33
CA PRO A 46 -14.02 17.01 -5.61
C PRO A 46 -14.45 18.45 -5.92
N GLU A 47 -13.61 19.46 -5.66
CA GLU A 47 -13.91 20.88 -5.87
C GLU A 47 -13.79 21.36 -7.33
N GLU A 48 -13.22 20.57 -8.25
CA GLU A 48 -13.07 20.94 -9.67
C GLU A 48 -14.17 20.39 -10.59
N GLN A 49 -15.15 19.65 -10.05
CA GLN A 49 -16.32 19.17 -10.81
C GLN A 49 -17.52 20.12 -10.65
N LEU A 50 -17.35 21.38 -11.03
CA LEU A 50 -18.47 22.31 -11.23
C LEU A 50 -18.21 23.16 -12.49
N PRO A 51 -18.71 22.72 -13.65
CA PRO A 51 -19.28 23.60 -14.65
C PRO A 51 -20.81 23.73 -14.47
#